data_AF-A0A8C4IDQ6-F1
#
_entry.id   AF-A0A8C4IDQ6-F1
#
_cell.length_a   1.000
_cell.length_b   1.000
_cell.length_c   1.000
_cell.angle_alpha   90.00
_cell.angle_beta   90.00
_cell.angle_gamma   90.00
#
_symmetry.space_group_name_H-M   'P 1'
#
loop_
_entity.id
_entity.type
_entity.pdbx_description
1 polymer ?
#
loop_
_entity_poly.entity_id
_entity_poly.type
_entity_poly.pdbx_seq_one_letter_code
_entity_poly.pdbx_strand_id
1 'polypeptide(L)'
;KEFVALSTRDRIRAIRDLAMSFEEKKHIRWVLTDKQLKLISFLVRVILRCGYSIRSARQTLELWQGIMKEIGGKFGTSVLSYFLFLKWLLMFNIFSFLINFGFITIPLLVYDPSPNIPPNVSFRGLEILTGAGYFNYTVMYYGGYSNETLIGLVDYNMQLAYFFTIAVYMVLCGIALIFSMASSFKENYVLADTVSNSAWQLLCSWDFSITNERAVRQRKNNLRVQLKVNKTCVTNPLLSVKTKSGEREAETLLVPFVVSLMNLVVPLFYSLFNKFEHYSSLGRQIYALVVRNVLLKMSILAVLCYYWMNVVAEKFSCWESMVGQALYRLVIVDFLFLMLGSFFGEFLSNVIGTRLLPRLGVPEFDVARNVLELIYAQTLAWIGIYFSPLLPAIQILKFFILFYLKKVSLTQNCQPPRRTGRAAQMQTIFIALLFFPFFVGALSIVAYTAWRLTPSEQCGPFRGLNNTFSVVGVWIDDLQEIPASQWVVWIYQNVIRSEIFYFLITLIIIVIIYIFWQVTQGRKQLIGQLRQQIVNVSVLHP
;
A
#
# COMPACT_ATOMS: atom_id res chain seq x y z
N LYS A 1 -2.95 46.31 -17.32
CA LYS A 1 -3.03 44.93 -16.76
C LYS A 1 -1.84 44.05 -17.16
N GLU A 2 -1.23 44.30 -18.32
CA GLU A 2 -0.12 43.63 -19.00
C GLU A 2 1.07 43.24 -18.09
N PHE A 3 1.47 44.09 -17.14
CA PHE A 3 2.60 43.84 -16.22
C PHE A 3 2.48 42.56 -15.36
N VAL A 4 1.33 41.88 -15.34
CA VAL A 4 1.14 40.60 -14.65
C VAL A 4 1.58 39.40 -15.52
N ALA A 5 1.53 39.51 -16.85
CA ALA A 5 1.90 38.44 -17.79
C ALA A 5 3.40 38.41 -18.15
N LEU A 6 4.14 39.49 -17.86
CA LEU A 6 5.57 39.61 -18.16
C LEU A 6 6.45 38.90 -17.13
N SER A 7 7.57 38.32 -17.58
CA SER A 7 8.59 37.73 -16.70
C SER A 7 9.11 38.75 -15.68
N THR A 8 9.58 38.28 -14.52
CA THR A 8 10.08 39.16 -13.45
C THR A 8 11.17 40.13 -13.91
N ARG A 9 12.00 39.75 -14.90
CA ARG A 9 13.05 40.62 -15.46
C ARG A 9 12.47 41.65 -16.43
N ASP A 10 11.61 41.22 -17.33
CA ASP A 10 11.03 42.08 -18.37
C ASP A 10 10.02 43.07 -17.79
N ARG A 11 9.28 42.66 -16.76
CA ARG A 11 8.46 43.54 -15.91
C ARG A 11 9.28 44.64 -15.24
N ILE A 12 10.52 44.37 -14.81
CA ILE A 12 11.40 45.37 -14.19
C ILE A 12 11.96 46.35 -15.23
N ARG A 13 12.25 45.89 -16.46
CA ARG A 13 12.57 46.78 -17.59
C ARG A 13 11.36 47.65 -17.97
N ALA A 14 10.22 47.05 -18.30
CA ALA A 14 9.02 47.79 -18.70
C ALA A 14 8.56 48.84 -17.65
N ILE A 15 8.67 48.57 -16.34
CA ILE A 15 8.37 49.57 -15.29
C ILE A 15 9.41 50.71 -15.22
N ARG A 16 10.67 50.45 -15.60
CA ARG A 16 11.73 51.47 -15.71
C ARG A 16 11.47 52.40 -16.89
N ASP A 17 11.04 51.84 -18.01
CA ASP A 17 11.02 52.50 -19.33
C ASP A 17 9.74 53.35 -19.56
N LEU A 18 8.72 53.23 -18.70
CA LEU A 18 7.53 54.09 -18.69
C LEU A 18 7.85 55.59 -18.50
N ALA A 19 7.15 56.48 -19.19
CA ALA A 19 7.24 57.93 -19.00
C ALA A 19 6.36 58.43 -17.82
N MET A 20 6.80 58.20 -16.58
CA MET A 20 6.13 58.65 -15.35
C MET A 20 7.12 58.81 -14.19
N SER A 21 6.68 59.45 -13.10
CA SER A 21 7.54 59.84 -11.97
C SER A 21 8.09 58.64 -11.19
N PHE A 22 9.13 58.89 -10.39
CA PHE A 22 9.79 57.85 -9.61
C PHE A 22 8.87 57.26 -8.51
N GLU A 23 8.05 58.09 -7.86
CA GLU A 23 7.09 57.61 -6.84
C GLU A 23 5.95 56.79 -7.46
N GLU A 24 5.44 57.14 -8.65
CA GLU A 24 4.45 56.32 -9.36
C GLU A 24 5.03 54.95 -9.72
N LYS A 25 6.25 54.90 -10.26
CA LYS A 25 6.96 53.65 -10.57
C LYS A 25 7.20 52.79 -9.32
N LYS A 26 7.50 53.44 -8.18
CA LYS A 26 7.68 52.81 -6.86
C LYS A 26 6.35 52.26 -6.32
N HIS A 27 5.26 53.02 -6.42
CA HIS A 27 3.92 52.60 -6.02
C HIS A 27 3.40 51.43 -6.87
N ILE A 28 3.57 51.47 -8.20
CA ILE A 28 3.23 50.37 -9.11
C ILE A 28 4.01 49.11 -8.76
N ARG A 29 5.32 49.23 -8.49
CA ARG A 29 6.17 48.10 -8.08
C ARG A 29 5.73 47.53 -6.72
N TRP A 30 5.34 48.38 -5.78
CA TRP A 30 4.81 47.97 -4.47
C TRP A 30 3.50 47.19 -4.62
N VAL A 31 2.51 47.72 -5.36
CA VAL A 31 1.21 47.07 -5.61
C VAL A 31 1.34 45.74 -6.36
N LEU A 32 2.25 45.64 -7.34
CA LEU A 32 2.53 44.36 -8.03
C LEU A 32 3.17 43.32 -7.10
N THR A 33 4.07 43.76 -6.22
CA THR A 33 4.73 42.87 -5.25
C THR A 33 3.74 42.40 -4.18
N ASP A 34 2.93 43.32 -3.64
CA ASP A 34 1.83 43.05 -2.71
C ASP A 34 0.82 42.04 -3.27
N LYS A 35 0.43 42.14 -4.56
CA LYS A 35 -0.45 41.14 -5.18
C LYS A 35 0.18 39.75 -5.28
N GLN A 36 1.47 39.63 -5.62
CA GLN A 36 2.15 38.32 -5.59
C GLN A 36 2.32 37.80 -4.16
N LEU A 37 2.66 38.65 -3.19
CA LEU A 37 2.72 38.28 -1.77
C LEU A 37 1.35 37.85 -1.22
N LYS A 38 0.26 38.48 -1.67
CA LYS A 38 -1.11 38.09 -1.33
C LYS A 38 -1.47 36.73 -1.90
N LEU A 39 -1.13 36.44 -3.16
CA LEU A 39 -1.36 35.12 -3.76
C LEU A 39 -0.55 34.02 -3.07
N ILE A 40 0.75 34.25 -2.84
CA ILE A 40 1.63 33.30 -2.13
C ILE A 40 1.17 33.11 -0.69
N SER A 41 0.83 34.18 0.04
CA SER A 41 0.32 34.07 1.41
C SER A 41 -1.11 33.51 1.48
N PHE A 42 -1.88 33.54 0.40
CA PHE A 42 -3.16 32.83 0.29
C PHE A 42 -2.92 31.33 0.09
N LEU A 43 -2.08 30.93 -0.86
CA LEU A 43 -1.67 29.53 -1.04
C LEU A 43 -1.05 28.95 0.23
N VAL A 44 -0.12 29.66 0.87
CA VAL A 44 0.48 29.26 2.15
C VAL A 44 -0.55 29.22 3.27
N ARG A 45 -1.53 30.13 3.34
CA ARG A 45 -2.63 30.04 4.31
C ARG A 45 -3.60 28.89 4.02
N VAL A 46 -3.85 28.54 2.76
CA VAL A 46 -4.64 27.37 2.38
C VAL A 46 -3.90 26.08 2.75
N ILE A 47 -2.60 25.98 2.44
CA ILE A 47 -1.76 24.84 2.82
C ILE A 47 -1.67 24.71 4.35
N LEU A 48 -1.45 25.81 5.09
CA LEU A 48 -1.43 25.80 6.55
C LEU A 48 -2.80 25.46 7.15
N ARG A 49 -3.88 26.09 6.69
CA ARG A 49 -5.25 25.81 7.18
C ARG A 49 -5.69 24.37 6.86
N CYS A 50 -5.31 23.85 5.69
CA CYS A 50 -5.45 22.44 5.36
C CYS A 50 -4.60 21.57 6.31
N GLY A 51 -3.35 21.94 6.59
CA GLY A 51 -2.50 21.28 7.59
C GLY A 51 -3.10 21.25 9.00
N TYR A 52 -3.69 22.35 9.47
CA TYR A 52 -4.43 22.40 10.74
C TYR A 52 -5.71 21.54 10.69
N SER A 53 -6.45 21.56 9.58
CA SER A 53 -7.64 20.71 9.38
C SER A 53 -7.27 19.23 9.34
N ILE A 54 -6.14 18.86 8.71
CA ILE A 54 -5.57 17.51 8.70
C ILE A 54 -5.09 17.12 10.10
N ARG A 55 -4.54 18.05 10.89
CA ARG A 55 -4.11 17.80 12.27
C ARG A 55 -5.30 17.57 13.20
N SER A 56 -6.40 18.30 13.02
CA SER A 56 -7.68 18.08 13.70
C SER A 56 -8.36 16.79 13.24
N ALA A 57 -8.39 16.53 11.92
CA ALA A 57 -8.87 15.27 11.36
C ALA A 57 -8.08 14.06 11.89
N ARG A 58 -6.76 14.22 12.10
CA ARG A 58 -5.88 13.22 12.72
C ARG A 58 -6.17 12.98 14.21
N GLN A 59 -6.73 13.97 14.92
CA GLN A 59 -7.24 13.81 16.30
C GLN A 59 -8.63 13.16 16.33
N THR A 60 -9.49 13.37 15.33
CA THR A 60 -10.74 12.58 15.19
C THR A 60 -10.50 11.17 14.63
N LEU A 61 -9.42 10.97 13.87
CA LEU A 61 -8.91 9.65 13.44
C LEU A 61 -8.14 8.90 14.55
N GLU A 62 -8.34 9.25 15.82
CA GLU A 62 -8.03 8.40 16.97
C GLU A 62 -8.94 7.17 17.08
N LEU A 63 -9.86 6.98 16.12
CA LEU A 63 -10.51 5.72 15.76
C LEU A 63 -9.68 4.49 16.17
N TRP A 64 -10.26 3.71 17.07
CA TRP A 64 -9.74 2.45 17.60
C TRP A 64 -8.51 2.51 18.54
N GLN A 65 -8.03 3.67 19.00
CA GLN A 65 -6.94 3.72 20.00
C GLN A 65 -7.24 2.85 21.25
N GLY A 66 -8.42 3.00 21.85
CA GLY A 66 -8.83 2.19 23.01
C GLY A 66 -8.90 0.69 22.71
N ILE A 67 -9.42 0.31 21.54
CA ILE A 67 -9.48 -1.09 21.07
C ILE A 67 -8.07 -1.67 20.89
N MET A 68 -7.15 -0.91 20.29
CA MET A 68 -5.77 -1.34 20.11
C MET A 68 -5.03 -1.49 21.45
N LYS A 69 -5.29 -0.59 22.42
CA LYS A 69 -4.76 -0.70 23.79
C LYS A 69 -5.30 -1.93 24.53
N GLU A 70 -6.59 -2.25 24.36
CA GLU A 70 -7.22 -3.47 24.88
C GLU A 70 -6.60 -4.74 24.26
N ILE A 71 -6.50 -4.79 22.93
CA ILE A 71 -5.92 -5.92 22.19
C ILE A 71 -4.45 -6.14 22.59
N GLY A 72 -3.64 -5.07 22.62
CA GLY A 72 -2.23 -5.15 23.03
C GLY A 72 -2.04 -5.64 24.46
N GLY A 73 -2.96 -5.27 25.37
CA GLY A 73 -2.95 -5.74 26.76
C GLY A 73 -3.41 -7.19 26.95
N LYS A 74 -4.34 -7.69 26.12
CA LYS A 74 -4.90 -9.05 26.23
C LYS A 74 -4.15 -10.10 25.39
N PHE A 75 -3.73 -9.75 24.18
CA PHE A 75 -3.16 -10.67 23.17
C PHE A 75 -1.69 -10.39 22.86
N GLY A 76 -1.10 -9.37 23.49
CA GLY A 76 0.30 -9.03 23.35
C GLY A 76 0.62 -8.19 22.11
N THR A 77 1.88 -7.78 22.03
CA THR A 77 2.32 -6.70 21.14
C THR A 77 2.46 -7.10 19.68
N SER A 78 2.70 -8.38 19.34
CA SER A 78 2.78 -8.83 17.94
C SER A 78 1.43 -8.83 17.22
N VAL A 79 0.34 -9.09 17.96
CA VAL A 79 -1.04 -8.94 17.45
C VAL A 79 -1.37 -7.47 17.27
N LEU A 80 -0.94 -6.61 18.20
CA LEU A 80 -1.05 -5.15 18.04
C LEU A 80 -0.33 -4.65 16.76
N SER A 81 0.85 -5.19 16.42
CA SER A 81 1.55 -4.86 15.16
C SER A 81 0.70 -5.11 13.91
N TYR A 82 -0.17 -6.13 13.90
CA TYR A 82 -1.11 -6.39 12.79
C TYR A 82 -2.16 -5.27 12.68
N PHE A 83 -2.83 -4.92 13.79
CA PHE A 83 -3.86 -3.88 13.78
C PHE A 83 -3.29 -2.47 13.50
N LEU A 84 -2.05 -2.19 13.93
CA LEU A 84 -1.32 -0.98 13.55
C LEU A 84 -1.01 -0.93 12.04
N PHE A 85 -0.56 -2.06 11.46
CA PHE A 85 -0.31 -2.16 10.02
C PHE A 85 -1.60 -2.04 9.19
N LEU A 86 -2.69 -2.66 9.63
CA LEU A 86 -4.02 -2.52 9.03
C LEU A 86 -4.53 -1.07 9.10
N LYS A 87 -4.34 -0.38 10.22
CA LYS A 87 -4.68 1.05 10.33
C LYS A 87 -3.80 1.92 9.43
N TRP A 88 -2.51 1.61 9.29
CA TRP A 88 -1.61 2.30 8.35
C TRP A 88 -2.07 2.12 6.89
N LEU A 89 -2.45 0.90 6.49
CA LEU A 89 -3.01 0.62 5.16
C LEU A 89 -4.34 1.35 4.93
N LEU A 90 -5.23 1.41 5.92
CA LEU A 90 -6.47 2.18 5.83
C LEU A 90 -6.20 3.67 5.56
N MET A 91 -5.29 4.27 6.34
CA MET A 91 -4.86 5.67 6.14
C MET A 91 -4.20 5.90 4.77
N PHE A 92 -3.42 4.92 4.30
CA PHE A 92 -2.80 4.96 2.97
C PHE A 92 -3.86 4.97 1.85
N ASN A 93 -4.91 4.14 1.96
CA ASN A 93 -5.97 4.09 0.97
C ASN A 93 -6.90 5.32 1.03
N ILE A 94 -7.09 5.94 2.20
CA ILE A 94 -7.75 7.26 2.32
C ILE A 94 -6.97 8.32 1.55
N PHE A 95 -5.64 8.40 1.73
CA PHE A 95 -4.78 9.32 0.97
C PHE A 95 -4.82 9.03 -0.54
N SER A 96 -4.79 7.75 -0.92
CA SER A 96 -4.90 7.28 -2.30
C SER A 96 -6.22 7.69 -2.97
N PHE A 97 -7.35 7.49 -2.26
CA PHE A 97 -8.66 7.90 -2.71
C PHE A 97 -8.72 9.43 -2.89
N LEU A 98 -8.27 10.22 -1.92
CA LEU A 98 -8.33 11.68 -1.97
C LEU A 98 -7.59 12.27 -3.18
N ILE A 99 -6.47 11.70 -3.59
CA ILE A 99 -5.74 12.13 -4.80
C ILE A 99 -6.52 11.74 -6.07
N ASN A 100 -6.89 10.48 -6.23
CA ASN A 100 -7.45 9.96 -7.48
C ASN A 100 -8.90 10.40 -7.70
N PHE A 101 -9.70 10.47 -6.63
CA PHE A 101 -11.01 11.10 -6.65
C PHE A 101 -10.87 12.60 -6.92
N GLY A 102 -10.00 13.29 -6.17
CA GLY A 102 -9.86 14.74 -6.20
C GLY A 102 -9.40 15.32 -7.54
N PHE A 103 -8.42 14.70 -8.20
CA PHE A 103 -7.87 15.20 -9.46
C PHE A 103 -8.47 14.55 -10.71
N ILE A 104 -8.83 13.26 -10.70
CA ILE A 104 -9.35 12.58 -11.90
C ILE A 104 -10.88 12.58 -11.93
N THR A 105 -11.53 12.34 -10.79
CA THR A 105 -12.97 12.02 -10.76
C THR A 105 -13.85 13.26 -10.53
N ILE A 106 -13.47 14.18 -9.64
CA ILE A 106 -14.25 15.40 -9.38
C ILE A 106 -14.38 16.27 -10.64
N PRO A 107 -13.33 16.57 -11.44
CA PRO A 107 -13.50 17.43 -12.61
C PRO A 107 -14.49 16.88 -13.63
N LEU A 108 -14.50 15.55 -13.83
CA LEU A 108 -15.45 14.89 -14.71
C LEU A 108 -16.89 14.97 -14.18
N LEU A 109 -17.12 14.60 -12.90
CA LEU A 109 -18.45 14.64 -12.27
C LEU A 109 -19.04 16.07 -12.12
N VAL A 110 -18.20 17.11 -12.15
CA VAL A 110 -18.64 18.52 -12.14
C VAL A 110 -19.01 19.01 -13.53
N TYR A 111 -18.47 18.40 -14.60
CA TYR A 111 -18.74 18.80 -15.99
C TYR A 111 -19.85 17.97 -16.65
N ASP A 112 -19.78 16.64 -16.52
CA ASP A 112 -20.83 15.70 -16.91
C ASP A 112 -21.40 15.03 -15.64
N PRO A 113 -22.50 15.57 -15.08
CA PRO A 113 -23.15 15.00 -13.89
C PRO A 113 -24.04 13.80 -14.21
N SER A 114 -24.22 13.41 -15.48
CA SER A 114 -25.17 12.39 -15.92
C SER A 114 -24.57 11.49 -17.01
N PRO A 115 -23.78 10.46 -16.65
CA PRO A 115 -23.23 9.54 -17.63
C PRO A 115 -24.34 8.90 -18.47
N ASN A 116 -24.05 8.71 -19.76
CA ASN A 116 -24.98 8.21 -20.77
C ASN A 116 -25.33 6.71 -20.58
N ILE A 117 -26.06 6.41 -19.51
CA ILE A 117 -26.54 5.07 -19.15
C ILE A 117 -27.77 4.72 -20.00
N PRO A 118 -27.77 3.60 -20.75
CA PRO A 118 -28.95 3.16 -21.48
C PRO A 118 -30.12 2.86 -20.53
N PRO A 119 -31.38 3.23 -20.84
CA PRO A 119 -32.52 3.10 -19.93
C PRO A 119 -32.84 1.65 -19.52
N ASN A 120 -32.30 0.66 -20.23
CA ASN A 120 -32.41 -0.77 -19.91
C ASN A 120 -31.49 -1.21 -18.75
N VAL A 121 -30.55 -0.36 -18.31
CA VAL A 121 -29.51 -0.70 -17.31
C VAL A 121 -29.84 -0.07 -15.95
N SER A 122 -30.76 -0.70 -15.22
CA SER A 122 -31.14 -0.33 -13.84
C SER A 122 -30.19 -0.96 -12.81
N PHE A 123 -29.77 -0.22 -11.78
CA PHE A 123 -29.02 -0.81 -10.66
C PHE A 123 -29.88 -1.83 -9.88
N ARG A 124 -29.40 -3.07 -9.79
CA ARG A 124 -30.06 -4.21 -9.12
C ARG A 124 -29.26 -4.78 -7.93
N GLY A 125 -28.14 -4.16 -7.57
CA GLY A 125 -27.32 -4.55 -6.41
C GLY A 125 -26.43 -5.79 -6.61
N LEU A 126 -26.83 -6.76 -7.45
CA LEU A 126 -25.98 -7.90 -7.85
C LEU A 126 -24.66 -7.44 -8.49
N GLU A 127 -24.67 -6.24 -9.09
CA GLU A 127 -23.52 -5.57 -9.72
C GLU A 127 -22.39 -5.26 -8.74
N ILE A 128 -22.68 -5.14 -7.43
CA ILE A 128 -21.67 -5.04 -6.36
C ILE A 128 -20.79 -6.31 -6.31
N LEU A 129 -21.36 -7.48 -6.62
CA LEU A 129 -20.63 -8.74 -6.65
C LEU A 129 -19.99 -8.99 -8.01
N THR A 130 -20.70 -8.69 -9.10
CA THR A 130 -20.25 -9.03 -10.46
C THR A 130 -19.33 -7.99 -11.09
N GLY A 131 -19.28 -6.74 -10.61
CA GLY A 131 -18.44 -5.69 -11.19
C GLY A 131 -18.68 -5.52 -12.69
N ALA A 132 -19.96 -5.39 -13.06
CA ALA A 132 -20.47 -5.38 -14.43
C ALA A 132 -21.78 -4.59 -14.48
N GLY A 133 -22.43 -4.50 -15.65
CA GLY A 133 -23.73 -3.83 -15.79
C GLY A 133 -23.61 -2.32 -15.59
N TYR A 134 -24.37 -1.77 -14.65
CA TYR A 134 -24.41 -0.33 -14.34
C TYR A 134 -23.01 0.29 -14.16
N PHE A 135 -22.09 -0.38 -13.45
CA PHE A 135 -20.75 0.17 -13.20
C PHE A 135 -19.91 0.38 -14.46
N ASN A 136 -20.18 -0.31 -15.57
CA ASN A 136 -19.45 -0.13 -16.82
C ASN A 136 -19.65 1.27 -17.43
N TYR A 137 -20.77 1.93 -17.10
CA TYR A 137 -21.11 3.29 -17.52
C TYR A 137 -20.73 4.35 -16.49
N THR A 138 -20.04 3.97 -15.41
CA THR A 138 -19.63 4.89 -14.33
C THR A 138 -18.12 5.16 -14.36
N VAL A 139 -17.72 6.25 -13.72
CA VAL A 139 -16.34 6.63 -13.41
C VAL A 139 -15.57 5.63 -12.51
N MET A 140 -16.08 4.41 -12.30
CA MET A 140 -15.40 3.34 -11.57
C MET A 140 -14.22 2.74 -12.36
N TYR A 141 -14.32 2.74 -13.70
CA TYR A 141 -13.35 2.09 -14.60
C TYR A 141 -12.79 3.07 -15.64
N TYR A 142 -11.58 2.78 -16.11
CA TYR A 142 -10.81 3.55 -17.10
C TYR A 142 -11.64 4.05 -18.30
N GLY A 143 -12.51 3.20 -18.87
CA GLY A 143 -13.32 3.52 -20.04
C GLY A 143 -14.33 4.66 -19.86
N GLY A 144 -14.74 4.94 -18.61
CA GLY A 144 -15.70 5.99 -18.27
C GLY A 144 -15.15 7.42 -18.31
N TYR A 145 -13.84 7.59 -18.51
CA TYR A 145 -13.22 8.91 -18.65
C TYR A 145 -13.10 9.32 -20.13
N SER A 146 -13.32 10.60 -20.42
CA SER A 146 -13.25 11.19 -21.75
C SER A 146 -11.81 11.52 -22.17
N ASN A 147 -11.59 11.62 -23.49
CA ASN A 147 -10.34 12.06 -24.12
C ASN A 147 -10.28 13.58 -24.36
N GLU A 148 -11.40 14.28 -24.16
CA GLU A 148 -11.55 15.71 -24.46
C GLU A 148 -11.05 16.62 -23.33
N THR A 149 -10.78 17.87 -23.67
CA THR A 149 -10.58 18.97 -22.70
C THR A 149 -11.93 19.43 -22.15
N LEU A 150 -12.11 19.41 -20.83
CA LEU A 150 -13.31 19.95 -20.19
C LEU A 150 -13.20 21.49 -20.16
N ILE A 151 -14.00 22.17 -21.00
CA ILE A 151 -13.97 23.63 -21.19
C ILE A 151 -14.83 24.28 -20.11
N GLY A 152 -14.20 24.72 -19.01
CA GLY A 152 -14.89 25.29 -17.85
C GLY A 152 -14.38 26.69 -17.45
N LEU A 153 -14.33 26.95 -16.14
CA LEU A 153 -13.68 28.14 -15.58
C LEU A 153 -12.15 28.15 -15.75
N VAL A 154 -11.57 26.97 -15.99
CA VAL A 154 -10.19 26.69 -16.39
C VAL A 154 -10.26 25.46 -17.28
N ASP A 155 -9.58 25.47 -18.43
CA ASP A 155 -9.56 24.33 -19.34
C ASP A 155 -8.84 23.13 -18.71
N TYR A 156 -9.53 21.99 -18.62
CA TYR A 156 -9.02 20.80 -17.93
C TYR A 156 -8.82 19.65 -18.90
N ASN A 157 -7.57 19.47 -19.38
CA ASN A 157 -7.20 18.34 -20.23
C ASN A 157 -7.21 17.03 -19.42
N MET A 158 -8.22 16.18 -19.67
CA MET A 158 -8.40 14.92 -18.95
C MET A 158 -7.24 13.93 -19.17
N GLN A 159 -6.63 13.90 -20.36
CA GLN A 159 -5.49 13.03 -20.66
C GLN A 159 -4.28 13.37 -19.78
N LEU A 160 -3.87 14.64 -19.79
CA LEU A 160 -2.74 15.12 -18.99
C LEU A 160 -3.02 14.98 -17.50
N ALA A 161 -4.24 15.29 -17.06
CA ALA A 161 -4.67 15.10 -15.68
C ALA A 161 -4.57 13.65 -15.22
N TYR A 162 -5.06 12.69 -16.02
CA TYR A 162 -4.99 11.26 -15.70
C TYR A 162 -3.54 10.78 -15.62
N PHE A 163 -2.73 11.09 -16.64
CA PHE A 163 -1.33 10.67 -16.71
C PHE A 163 -0.52 11.22 -15.53
N PHE A 164 -0.54 12.53 -15.32
CA PHE A 164 0.23 13.15 -14.24
C PHE A 164 -0.28 12.78 -12.85
N THR A 165 -1.60 12.61 -12.65
CA THR A 165 -2.12 12.19 -11.34
C THR A 165 -1.63 10.80 -10.98
N ILE A 166 -1.69 9.82 -11.89
CA ILE A 166 -1.20 8.46 -11.62
C ILE A 166 0.33 8.46 -11.44
N ALA A 167 1.09 9.17 -12.29
CA ALA A 167 2.54 9.25 -12.17
C ALA A 167 2.99 9.87 -10.84
N VAL A 168 2.43 11.02 -10.46
CA VAL A 168 2.71 11.70 -9.18
C VAL A 168 2.24 10.84 -8.00
N TYR A 169 1.08 10.19 -8.09
CA TYR A 169 0.60 9.25 -7.08
C TYR A 169 1.59 8.10 -6.85
N MET A 170 2.11 7.47 -7.89
CA MET A 170 3.07 6.36 -7.77
C MET A 170 4.40 6.84 -7.15
N VAL A 171 4.89 8.02 -7.51
CA VAL A 171 6.07 8.63 -6.87
C VAL A 171 5.80 8.92 -5.38
N LEU A 172 4.66 9.51 -5.04
CA LEU A 172 4.26 9.78 -3.65
C LEU A 172 4.11 8.48 -2.84
N CYS A 173 3.61 7.39 -3.44
CA CYS A 173 3.55 6.07 -2.81
C CYS A 173 4.94 5.52 -2.49
N GLY A 174 5.87 5.60 -3.44
CA GLY A 174 7.27 5.19 -3.23
C GLY A 174 7.93 5.98 -2.10
N ILE A 175 7.76 7.30 -2.09
CA ILE A 175 8.28 8.19 -1.04
C ILE A 175 7.63 7.87 0.33
N ALA A 176 6.31 7.65 0.37
CA ALA A 176 5.59 7.32 1.60
C ALA A 176 6.02 5.97 2.19
N LEU A 177 6.31 4.97 1.35
CA LEU A 177 6.89 3.70 1.75
C LEU A 177 8.32 3.87 2.30
N ILE A 178 9.19 4.56 1.56
CA ILE A 178 10.58 4.87 1.96
C ILE A 178 10.61 5.59 3.32
N PHE A 179 9.79 6.64 3.48
CA PHE A 179 9.69 7.38 4.73
C PHE A 179 9.13 6.55 5.89
N SER A 180 8.06 5.77 5.65
CA SER A 180 7.46 4.91 6.69
C SER A 180 8.44 3.83 7.16
N MET A 181 9.21 3.25 6.24
CA MET A 181 10.26 2.29 6.56
C MET A 181 11.41 2.93 7.35
N ALA A 182 11.90 4.09 6.91
CA ALA A 182 12.97 4.82 7.60
C ALA A 182 12.56 5.26 9.02
N SER A 183 11.33 5.76 9.20
CA SER A 183 10.79 6.11 10.53
C SER A 183 10.68 4.87 11.43
N SER A 184 10.16 3.76 10.90
CA SER A 184 10.00 2.52 11.67
C SER A 184 11.34 1.87 12.04
N PHE A 185 12.35 1.93 11.17
CA PHE A 185 13.72 1.52 11.51
C PHE A 185 14.33 2.42 12.59
N LYS A 186 14.14 3.75 12.51
CA LYS A 186 14.68 4.70 13.51
C LYS A 186 14.14 4.42 14.91
N GLU A 187 12.83 4.29 15.06
CA GLU A 187 12.17 4.00 16.33
C GLU A 187 12.67 2.66 16.92
N ASN A 188 12.77 1.62 16.08
CA ASN A 188 13.23 0.31 16.50
C ASN A 188 14.73 0.19 16.79
N TYR A 189 15.57 1.00 16.14
CA TYR A 189 17.00 1.04 16.44
C TYR A 189 17.25 1.70 17.80
N VAL A 190 16.62 2.84 18.08
CA VAL A 190 16.70 3.54 19.36
C VAL A 190 16.20 2.67 20.52
N LEU A 191 15.13 1.89 20.30
CA LEU A 191 14.63 0.94 21.29
C LEU A 191 15.56 -0.28 21.48
N ALA A 192 16.34 -0.66 20.46
CA ALA A 192 17.28 -1.77 20.56
C ALA A 192 18.53 -1.41 21.37
N ASP A 193 19.12 -0.22 21.17
CA ASP A 193 20.29 0.24 21.95
C ASP A 193 19.94 0.39 23.45
N THR A 194 18.76 0.94 23.76
CA THR A 194 18.30 1.09 25.16
C THR A 194 18.04 -0.26 25.86
N VAL A 195 17.68 -1.31 25.11
CA VAL A 195 17.55 -2.68 25.64
C VAL A 195 18.89 -3.43 25.65
N SER A 196 19.88 -3.03 24.84
CA SER A 196 21.17 -3.73 24.76
C SER A 196 22.00 -3.63 26.05
N ASN A 197 21.83 -2.57 26.85
CA ASN A 197 22.57 -2.33 28.09
C ASN A 197 21.79 -2.71 29.36
N SER A 198 20.74 -3.52 29.26
CA SER A 198 19.72 -3.68 30.30
C SER A 198 20.04 -4.68 31.42
N ALA A 199 21.31 -4.99 31.72
CA ALA A 199 21.68 -5.84 32.86
C ALA A 199 21.18 -5.25 34.20
N TRP A 200 21.26 -3.92 34.34
CA TRP A 200 20.74 -3.19 35.50
C TRP A 200 19.20 -3.22 35.60
N GLN A 201 18.48 -3.39 34.48
CA GLN A 201 17.01 -3.49 34.52
C GLN A 201 16.52 -4.80 35.14
N LEU A 202 17.35 -5.84 35.18
CA LEU A 202 17.03 -7.05 35.94
C LEU A 202 16.97 -6.74 37.46
N LEU A 203 17.94 -5.99 37.96
CA LEU A 203 17.99 -5.51 39.35
C LEU A 203 16.87 -4.50 39.64
N CYS A 204 16.68 -3.49 38.78
CA CYS A 204 15.62 -2.50 38.93
C CYS A 204 14.21 -3.02 38.59
N SER A 205 14.04 -4.30 38.20
CA SER A 205 12.72 -4.94 38.12
C SER A 205 12.16 -5.34 39.50
N TRP A 206 12.99 -5.28 40.54
CA TRP A 206 12.65 -5.62 41.92
C TRP A 206 11.98 -4.44 42.65
N ASP A 207 10.74 -4.15 42.26
CA ASP A 207 9.89 -3.21 43.00
C ASP A 207 9.38 -3.87 44.29
N PHE A 208 9.87 -3.39 45.44
CA PHE A 208 9.45 -3.84 46.77
C PHE A 208 8.03 -3.39 47.16
N SER A 209 7.37 -2.55 46.36
CA SER A 209 6.07 -1.92 46.68
C SER A 209 4.85 -2.84 46.48
N ILE A 210 5.04 -4.12 46.14
CA ILE A 210 3.93 -5.05 45.81
C ILE A 210 3.47 -5.83 47.05
N THR A 211 2.70 -5.16 47.92
CA THR A 211 2.12 -5.75 49.14
C THR A 211 0.90 -6.65 48.88
N ASN A 212 0.29 -6.60 47.69
CA ASN A 212 -0.93 -7.36 47.39
C ASN A 212 -0.63 -8.78 46.88
N GLU A 213 -0.83 -9.77 47.74
CA GLU A 213 -0.55 -11.18 47.51
C GLU A 213 -1.21 -11.77 46.24
N ARG A 214 -2.39 -11.25 45.85
CA ARG A 214 -3.11 -11.71 44.64
C ARG A 214 -2.36 -11.30 43.35
N ALA A 215 -1.80 -10.09 43.32
CA ALA A 215 -1.00 -9.61 42.20
C ALA A 215 0.31 -10.41 42.06
N VAL A 216 0.97 -10.71 43.19
CA VAL A 216 2.17 -11.58 43.23
C VAL A 216 1.83 -12.97 42.69
N ARG A 217 0.73 -13.58 43.15
CA ARG A 217 0.29 -14.91 42.71
C ARG A 217 -0.02 -14.96 41.20
N GLN A 218 -0.61 -13.90 40.65
CA GLN A 218 -0.89 -13.77 39.21
C GLN A 218 0.39 -13.56 38.37
N ARG A 219 1.35 -12.75 38.84
CA ARG A 219 2.65 -12.55 38.17
C ARG A 219 3.52 -13.82 38.22
N LYS A 220 3.49 -14.56 39.34
CA LYS A 220 4.13 -15.87 39.54
C LYS A 220 3.56 -16.96 38.62
N ASN A 221 2.25 -16.96 38.38
CA ASN A 221 1.63 -17.86 37.40
C ASN A 221 2.02 -17.49 35.96
N ASN A 222 2.11 -16.20 35.64
CA ASN A 222 2.57 -15.74 34.32
C ASN A 222 4.02 -16.19 34.04
N LEU A 223 4.94 -16.08 35.01
CA LEU A 223 6.29 -16.65 34.89
C LEU A 223 6.31 -18.19 34.80
N ARG A 224 5.42 -18.91 35.49
CA ARG A 224 5.34 -20.39 35.38
C ARG A 224 4.93 -20.85 33.98
N VAL A 225 4.08 -20.09 33.27
CA VAL A 225 3.66 -20.41 31.89
C VAL A 225 4.80 -20.22 30.88
N GLN A 226 5.77 -19.35 31.15
CA GLN A 226 6.95 -19.13 30.30
C GLN A 226 7.94 -20.33 30.27
N LEU A 227 7.84 -21.29 31.21
CA LEU A 227 8.97 -22.18 31.56
C LEU A 227 8.67 -23.70 31.52
N LYS A 228 7.64 -24.18 30.79
CA LYS A 228 7.39 -25.62 30.68
C LYS A 228 6.73 -26.09 29.37
N VAL A 229 7.52 -26.68 28.46
CA VAL A 229 7.01 -27.40 27.26
C VAL A 229 7.86 -28.65 26.94
N ASN A 230 7.18 -29.82 26.92
CA ASN A 230 7.50 -31.10 26.27
C ASN A 230 6.29 -32.04 26.57
N LYS A 231 5.84 -33.01 25.74
CA LYS A 231 6.37 -33.62 24.49
C LYS A 231 5.21 -34.32 23.70
N THR A 232 5.51 -34.81 22.47
CA THR A 232 4.87 -35.94 21.71
C THR A 232 3.40 -35.95 21.20
N CYS A 233 3.24 -35.97 19.86
CA CYS A 233 2.65 -36.99 18.93
C CYS A 233 1.38 -37.84 19.25
N VAL A 234 0.62 -38.47 18.32
CA VAL A 234 0.36 -38.42 16.82
C VAL A 234 -0.85 -39.36 16.50
N THR A 235 -1.74 -39.05 15.52
CA THR A 235 -2.37 -39.98 14.51
C THR A 235 -3.49 -39.31 13.64
N ASN A 236 -3.81 -39.92 12.49
CA ASN A 236 -4.88 -39.65 11.49
C ASN A 236 -5.64 -41.02 11.25
N PRO A 237 -6.56 -41.26 10.26
CA PRO A 237 -7.21 -40.45 9.19
C PRO A 237 -8.78 -40.60 9.21
N LEU A 238 -9.65 -40.60 8.16
CA LEU A 238 -9.71 -40.25 6.71
C LEU A 238 -11.21 -40.09 6.28
N LEU A 239 -11.57 -39.14 5.40
CA LEU A 239 -12.48 -39.36 4.25
C LEU A 239 -12.44 -38.20 3.24
N SER A 240 -13.08 -38.35 2.07
CA SER A 240 -13.05 -37.42 0.93
C SER A 240 -14.44 -37.25 0.27
N VAL A 241 -14.65 -36.14 -0.46
CA VAL A 241 -15.83 -35.87 -1.32
C VAL A 241 -15.38 -35.15 -2.60
N LYS A 242 -16.09 -35.33 -3.72
CA LYS A 242 -15.66 -34.96 -5.08
C LYS A 242 -16.86 -34.66 -6.01
N THR A 243 -17.03 -33.40 -6.44
CA THR A 243 -17.82 -32.94 -7.61
C THR A 243 -17.24 -31.60 -8.07
N LYS A 244 -16.83 -31.36 -9.32
CA LYS A 244 -17.53 -31.34 -10.64
C LYS A 244 -18.48 -30.15 -10.86
N SER A 245 -18.54 -29.69 -12.11
CA SER A 245 -18.84 -28.32 -12.52
C SER A 245 -20.25 -28.08 -13.09
N GLY A 246 -20.68 -26.82 -13.03
CA GLY A 246 -21.73 -26.20 -13.85
C GLY A 246 -21.19 -24.90 -14.48
N GLU A 247 -21.76 -24.43 -15.59
CA GLU A 247 -21.02 -23.64 -16.59
C GLU A 247 -21.76 -22.36 -17.08
N ARG A 248 -21.03 -21.51 -17.82
CA ARG A 248 -21.49 -20.44 -18.76
C ARG A 248 -21.86 -19.03 -18.26
N GLU A 249 -22.34 -18.83 -17.04
CA GLU A 249 -22.17 -17.49 -16.40
C GLU A 249 -20.87 -17.42 -15.58
N ALA A 250 -20.39 -18.58 -15.13
CA ALA A 250 -19.26 -18.72 -14.23
C ALA A 250 -17.93 -18.22 -14.80
N GLU A 251 -17.71 -18.21 -16.12
CA GLU A 251 -16.38 -17.98 -16.72
C GLU A 251 -15.74 -16.64 -16.29
N THR A 252 -16.53 -15.58 -16.14
CA THR A 252 -16.02 -14.25 -15.75
C THR A 252 -15.91 -14.03 -14.23
N LEU A 253 -16.31 -15.03 -13.43
CA LEU A 253 -16.05 -15.14 -11.98
C LEU A 253 -15.11 -16.31 -11.63
N LEU A 254 -14.87 -17.23 -12.57
CA LEU A 254 -14.05 -18.43 -12.37
C LEU A 254 -12.61 -18.06 -12.04
N VAL A 255 -12.02 -17.09 -12.75
CA VAL A 255 -10.65 -16.63 -12.49
C VAL A 255 -10.50 -16.09 -11.06
N PRO A 256 -11.26 -15.08 -10.59
CA PRO A 256 -11.15 -14.61 -9.21
C PRO A 256 -11.54 -15.68 -8.18
N PHE A 257 -12.57 -16.50 -8.43
CA PHE A 257 -12.96 -17.58 -7.52
C PHE A 257 -11.86 -18.64 -7.36
N VAL A 258 -11.26 -19.12 -8.45
CA VAL A 258 -10.16 -20.09 -8.43
C VAL A 258 -8.92 -19.50 -7.77
N VAL A 259 -8.58 -18.24 -8.05
CA VAL A 259 -7.46 -17.54 -7.40
C VAL A 259 -7.69 -17.44 -5.88
N SER A 260 -8.86 -17.00 -5.44
CA SER A 260 -9.20 -16.91 -4.01
C SER A 260 -9.29 -18.28 -3.33
N LEU A 261 -9.76 -19.31 -4.04
CA LEU A 261 -9.76 -20.69 -3.55
C LEU A 261 -8.34 -21.26 -3.42
N MET A 262 -7.46 -21.06 -4.40
CA MET A 262 -6.04 -21.42 -4.30
C MET A 262 -5.35 -20.68 -3.16
N ASN A 263 -5.63 -19.38 -3.03
CA ASN A 263 -5.15 -18.53 -1.95
C ASN A 263 -5.53 -19.05 -0.56
N LEU A 264 -6.71 -19.66 -0.41
CA LEU A 264 -7.18 -20.25 0.85
C LEU A 264 -6.63 -21.68 1.08
N VAL A 265 -6.64 -22.51 0.03
CA VAL A 265 -6.42 -23.97 0.14
C VAL A 265 -4.93 -24.35 0.13
N VAL A 266 -4.10 -23.70 -0.69
CA VAL A 266 -2.68 -24.06 -0.82
C VAL A 266 -1.87 -23.81 0.49
N PRO A 267 -2.12 -22.74 1.27
CA PRO A 267 -1.48 -22.56 2.58
C PRO A 267 -1.87 -23.63 3.64
N LEU A 268 -2.98 -24.35 3.44
CA LEU A 268 -3.36 -25.51 4.27
C LEU A 268 -2.56 -26.75 3.84
N PHE A 269 -2.37 -26.99 2.54
CA PHE A 269 -1.46 -28.04 2.08
C PHE A 269 -0.02 -27.81 2.57
N TYR A 270 0.46 -26.56 2.60
CA TYR A 270 1.79 -26.25 3.14
C TYR A 270 1.93 -26.59 4.63
N SER A 271 0.87 -26.43 5.45
CA SER A 271 0.92 -26.85 6.86
C SER A 271 0.86 -28.38 7.04
N LEU A 272 0.33 -29.14 6.07
CA LEU A 272 0.42 -30.59 6.03
C LEU A 272 1.85 -31.06 5.65
N PHE A 273 2.48 -30.47 4.64
CA PHE A 273 3.88 -30.78 4.29
C PHE A 273 4.85 -30.51 5.43
N ASN A 274 4.61 -29.47 6.24
CA ASN A 274 5.40 -29.16 7.45
C ASN A 274 5.36 -30.26 8.54
N LYS A 275 4.52 -31.31 8.43
CA LYS A 275 4.58 -32.50 9.29
C LYS A 275 5.65 -33.52 8.85
N PHE A 276 6.02 -33.51 7.58
CA PHE A 276 7.03 -34.40 7.00
C PHE A 276 8.42 -33.75 6.96
N GLU A 277 8.48 -32.42 6.78
CA GLU A 277 9.73 -31.68 6.61
C GLU A 277 10.39 -31.34 7.97
N HIS A 278 11.48 -32.05 8.29
CA HIS A 278 12.13 -31.99 9.61
C HIS A 278 13.10 -30.81 9.76
N TYR A 279 12.58 -29.62 10.07
CA TYR A 279 13.38 -28.42 10.30
C TYR A 279 14.13 -28.44 11.63
N SER A 280 15.47 -28.40 11.58
CA SER A 280 16.33 -28.36 12.77
C SER A 280 16.33 -27.03 13.55
N SER A 281 15.53 -26.02 13.17
CA SER A 281 15.13 -24.96 14.10
C SER A 281 13.79 -24.29 13.71
N LEU A 282 12.98 -23.98 14.72
CA LEU A 282 11.62 -23.42 14.57
C LEU A 282 11.58 -22.11 13.76
N GLY A 283 12.60 -21.26 13.89
CA GLY A 283 12.69 -20.02 13.11
C GLY A 283 12.81 -20.25 11.60
N ARG A 284 13.56 -21.29 11.17
CA ARG A 284 13.67 -21.66 9.75
C ARG A 284 12.36 -22.23 9.20
N GLN A 285 11.63 -23.01 9.99
CA GLN A 285 10.30 -23.52 9.60
C GLN A 285 9.30 -22.37 9.34
N ILE A 286 9.28 -21.35 10.21
CA ILE A 286 8.43 -20.17 10.03
C ILE A 286 8.86 -19.38 8.78
N TYR A 287 10.16 -19.13 8.61
CA TYR A 287 10.68 -18.39 7.46
C TYR A 287 10.39 -19.11 6.14
N ALA A 288 10.63 -20.42 6.05
CA ALA A 288 10.34 -21.23 4.87
C ALA A 288 8.84 -21.21 4.53
N LEU A 289 7.96 -21.32 5.53
CA LEU A 289 6.51 -21.21 5.33
C LEU A 289 6.11 -19.82 4.82
N VAL A 290 6.66 -18.74 5.38
CA VAL A 290 6.40 -17.36 4.92
C VAL A 290 6.88 -17.16 3.48
N VAL A 291 8.12 -17.56 3.16
CA VAL A 291 8.69 -17.46 1.80
C VAL A 291 7.86 -18.26 0.79
N ARG A 292 7.45 -19.49 1.12
CA ARG A 292 6.64 -20.33 0.22
C ARG A 292 5.25 -19.71 -0.06
N ASN A 293 4.65 -19.06 0.93
CA ASN A 293 3.40 -18.31 0.73
C ASN A 293 3.61 -17.01 -0.09
N VAL A 294 4.70 -16.28 0.12
CA VAL A 294 5.05 -15.10 -0.71
C VAL A 294 5.26 -15.51 -2.17
N LEU A 295 6.04 -16.56 -2.43
CA LEU A 295 6.31 -17.06 -3.78
C LEU A 295 5.03 -17.51 -4.49
N LEU A 296 4.09 -18.15 -3.78
CA LEU A 296 2.76 -18.47 -4.30
C LEU A 296 1.97 -17.21 -4.70
N LYS A 297 1.87 -16.22 -3.80
CA LYS A 297 1.14 -14.97 -4.08
C LYS A 297 1.75 -14.22 -5.28
N MET A 298 3.07 -14.13 -5.35
CA MET A 298 3.77 -13.45 -6.44
C MET A 298 3.69 -14.19 -7.78
N SER A 299 3.74 -15.52 -7.80
CA SER A 299 3.58 -16.30 -9.04
C SER A 299 2.16 -16.26 -9.58
N ILE A 300 1.13 -16.38 -8.72
CA ILE A 300 -0.28 -16.16 -9.10
C ILE A 300 -0.46 -14.76 -9.69
N LEU A 301 0.08 -13.73 -9.02
CA LEU A 301 -0.01 -12.35 -9.50
C LEU A 301 0.69 -12.15 -10.85
N ALA A 302 1.89 -12.70 -11.04
CA ALA A 302 2.63 -12.60 -12.30
C ALA A 302 1.87 -13.26 -13.47
N VAL A 303 1.27 -14.44 -13.26
CA VAL A 303 0.45 -15.11 -14.28
C VAL A 303 -0.80 -14.31 -14.63
N LEU A 304 -1.49 -13.74 -13.64
CA LEU A 304 -2.65 -12.86 -13.87
C LEU A 304 -2.26 -11.60 -14.66
N CYS A 305 -1.14 -10.95 -14.30
CA CYS A 305 -0.67 -9.76 -15.01
C CYS A 305 -0.21 -10.09 -16.43
N TYR A 306 0.46 -11.21 -16.66
CA TYR A 306 0.79 -11.68 -18.02
C TYR A 306 -0.48 -11.92 -18.86
N TYR A 307 -1.50 -12.57 -18.28
CA TYR A 307 -2.78 -12.79 -18.93
C TYR A 307 -3.50 -11.46 -19.26
N TRP A 308 -3.55 -10.51 -18.33
CA TRP A 308 -4.17 -9.20 -18.56
C TRP A 308 -3.45 -8.40 -19.66
N MET A 309 -2.12 -8.30 -19.61
CA MET A 309 -1.37 -7.39 -20.48
C MET A 309 -1.09 -7.93 -21.89
N ASN A 310 -1.26 -9.23 -22.13
CA ASN A 310 -1.09 -9.83 -23.46
C ASN A 310 -2.43 -10.39 -23.98
N VAL A 311 -3.08 -11.28 -23.23
CA VAL A 311 -4.26 -12.03 -23.72
C VAL A 311 -5.55 -11.22 -23.65
N VAL A 312 -5.76 -10.39 -22.61
CA VAL A 312 -6.94 -9.52 -22.52
C VAL A 312 -6.77 -8.26 -23.39
N ALA A 313 -5.54 -7.73 -23.48
CA ALA A 313 -5.22 -6.58 -24.33
C ALA A 313 -5.51 -6.82 -25.82
N GLU A 314 -5.12 -7.97 -26.36
CA GLU A 314 -5.37 -8.32 -27.77
C GLU A 314 -6.83 -8.70 -28.07
N LYS A 315 -7.60 -9.16 -27.07
CA LYS A 315 -8.91 -9.80 -27.27
C LYS A 315 -10.12 -8.87 -27.13
N PHE A 316 -10.00 -7.71 -26.48
CA PHE A 316 -11.14 -6.84 -26.14
C PHE A 316 -10.89 -5.37 -26.55
N SER A 317 -11.85 -4.76 -27.24
CA SER A 317 -11.76 -3.36 -27.74
C SER A 317 -11.74 -2.26 -26.67
N CYS A 318 -11.93 -2.62 -25.40
CA CYS A 318 -11.90 -1.74 -24.22
C CYS A 318 -11.19 -2.47 -23.06
N TRP A 319 -10.04 -3.08 -23.34
CA TRP A 319 -9.36 -4.05 -22.46
C TRP A 319 -9.00 -3.50 -21.07
N GLU A 320 -8.63 -2.23 -20.95
CA GLU A 320 -8.28 -1.59 -19.68
C GLU A 320 -9.44 -1.63 -18.69
N SER A 321 -10.67 -1.44 -19.21
CA SER A 321 -11.89 -1.50 -18.41
C SER A 321 -12.22 -2.93 -17.99
N MET A 322 -11.91 -3.91 -18.84
CA MET A 322 -12.06 -5.34 -18.51
C MET A 322 -11.05 -5.78 -17.44
N VAL A 323 -9.82 -5.25 -17.48
CA VAL A 323 -8.80 -5.45 -16.42
C VAL A 323 -9.23 -4.77 -15.12
N GLY A 324 -9.77 -3.55 -15.17
CA GLY A 324 -10.36 -2.86 -14.02
C GLY A 324 -11.52 -3.64 -13.37
N GLN A 325 -12.45 -4.17 -14.17
CA GLN A 325 -13.52 -5.06 -13.71
C GLN A 325 -12.96 -6.35 -13.10
N ALA A 326 -11.99 -7.00 -13.74
CA ALA A 326 -11.37 -8.23 -13.22
C ALA A 326 -10.68 -8.01 -11.88
N LEU A 327 -9.97 -6.89 -11.71
CA LEU A 327 -9.32 -6.49 -10.45
C LEU A 327 -10.33 -6.15 -9.36
N TYR A 328 -11.43 -5.45 -9.69
CA TYR A 328 -12.54 -5.21 -8.76
C TYR A 328 -13.15 -6.53 -8.26
N ARG A 329 -13.54 -7.42 -9.17
CA ARG A 329 -14.09 -8.74 -8.85
C ARG A 329 -13.13 -9.56 -7.99
N LEU A 330 -11.84 -9.55 -8.32
CA LEU A 330 -10.80 -10.23 -7.55
C LEU A 330 -10.71 -9.67 -6.12
N VAL A 331 -10.73 -8.34 -5.93
CA VAL A 331 -10.69 -7.72 -4.58
C VAL A 331 -11.93 -8.06 -3.74
N ILE A 332 -13.12 -8.10 -4.36
CA ILE A 332 -14.39 -8.45 -3.71
C ILE A 332 -14.48 -9.95 -3.40
N VAL A 333 -14.18 -10.83 -4.36
CA VAL A 333 -14.24 -12.29 -4.16
C VAL A 333 -13.17 -12.74 -3.16
N ASP A 334 -11.94 -12.19 -3.23
CA ASP A 334 -10.92 -12.40 -2.20
C ASP A 334 -11.40 -11.95 -0.82
N PHE A 335 -12.04 -10.79 -0.72
CA PHE A 335 -12.65 -10.35 0.54
C PHE A 335 -13.69 -11.36 1.05
N LEU A 336 -14.60 -11.85 0.21
CA LEU A 336 -15.60 -12.85 0.60
C LEU A 336 -14.98 -14.18 1.02
N PHE A 337 -13.90 -14.64 0.36
CA PHE A 337 -13.18 -15.83 0.82
C PHE A 337 -12.47 -15.61 2.17
N LEU A 338 -11.96 -14.41 2.44
CA LEU A 338 -11.41 -14.05 3.75
C LEU A 338 -12.52 -13.95 4.84
N MET A 339 -13.70 -13.41 4.49
CA MET A 339 -14.89 -13.42 5.36
C MET A 339 -15.24 -14.86 5.77
N LEU A 340 -15.36 -15.76 4.79
CA LEU A 340 -15.75 -17.15 5.01
C LEU A 340 -14.65 -17.94 5.74
N GLY A 341 -13.38 -17.71 5.41
CA GLY A 341 -12.24 -18.31 6.09
C GLY A 341 -12.17 -17.95 7.58
N SER A 342 -12.47 -16.70 7.94
CA SER A 342 -12.54 -16.29 9.35
C SER A 342 -13.83 -16.71 10.03
N PHE A 343 -15.00 -16.51 9.41
CA PHE A 343 -16.28 -16.79 10.07
C PHE A 343 -16.58 -18.29 10.18
N PHE A 344 -16.22 -19.10 9.19
CA PHE A 344 -16.38 -20.55 9.26
C PHE A 344 -15.10 -21.26 9.69
N GLY A 345 -13.94 -20.95 9.10
CA GLY A 345 -12.69 -21.66 9.38
C GLY A 345 -12.17 -21.46 10.82
N GLU A 346 -12.01 -20.21 11.26
CA GLU A 346 -11.48 -19.90 12.60
C GLU A 346 -12.50 -20.28 13.71
N PHE A 347 -13.80 -20.03 13.48
CA PHE A 347 -14.89 -20.40 14.40
C PHE A 347 -15.11 -21.91 14.51
N LEU A 348 -15.20 -22.64 13.39
CA LEU A 348 -15.39 -24.10 13.43
C LEU A 348 -14.18 -24.80 14.05
N SER A 349 -12.97 -24.28 13.84
CA SER A 349 -11.76 -24.75 14.53
C SER A 349 -11.85 -24.56 16.04
N ASN A 350 -12.37 -23.42 16.51
CA ASN A 350 -12.65 -23.16 17.92
C ASN A 350 -13.71 -24.12 18.49
N VAL A 351 -14.84 -24.31 17.80
CA VAL A 351 -15.92 -25.22 18.23
C VAL A 351 -15.45 -26.69 18.25
N ILE A 352 -14.70 -27.14 17.25
CA ILE A 352 -14.14 -28.51 17.21
C ILE A 352 -13.09 -28.69 18.32
N GLY A 353 -12.19 -27.73 18.50
CA GLY A 353 -11.13 -27.75 19.52
C GLY A 353 -11.63 -27.65 20.96
N THR A 354 -12.86 -27.15 21.18
CA THR A 354 -13.47 -27.05 22.52
C THR A 354 -14.52 -28.13 22.81
N ARG A 355 -15.28 -28.61 21.81
CA ARG A 355 -16.38 -29.57 22.01
C ARG A 355 -16.13 -30.98 21.47
N LEU A 356 -15.42 -31.16 20.36
CA LEU A 356 -15.22 -32.48 19.74
C LEU A 356 -13.89 -33.12 20.14
N LEU A 357 -12.76 -32.44 19.86
CA LEU A 357 -11.41 -32.93 20.16
C LEU A 357 -10.63 -31.90 20.99
N PRO A 358 -10.73 -31.95 22.34
CA PRO A 358 -9.91 -31.12 23.24
C PRO A 358 -8.39 -31.30 23.04
N ARG A 359 -7.97 -32.43 22.45
CA ARG A 359 -6.57 -32.70 22.08
C ARG A 359 -6.06 -31.85 20.90
N LEU A 360 -6.95 -31.27 20.09
CA LEU A 360 -6.57 -30.47 18.92
C LEU A 360 -6.15 -29.04 19.31
N GLY A 361 -6.68 -28.55 20.43
CA GLY A 361 -6.50 -27.17 20.89
C GLY A 361 -7.34 -26.16 20.11
N VAL A 362 -7.34 -24.93 20.61
CA VAL A 362 -7.95 -23.74 19.98
C VAL A 362 -6.90 -23.01 19.12
N PRO A 363 -7.28 -22.39 17.98
CA PRO A 363 -6.31 -21.83 17.05
C PRO A 363 -5.53 -20.63 17.63
N GLU A 364 -4.23 -20.57 17.34
CA GLU A 364 -3.42 -19.36 17.56
C GLU A 364 -3.57 -18.39 16.38
N PHE A 365 -3.56 -17.08 16.64
CA PHE A 365 -3.65 -16.05 15.59
C PHE A 365 -2.31 -15.92 14.84
N ASP A 366 -2.23 -16.51 13.63
CA ASP A 366 -1.05 -16.42 12.75
C ASP A 366 -0.95 -15.03 12.10
N VAL A 367 -0.28 -14.12 12.82
CA VAL A 367 0.00 -12.75 12.37
C VAL A 367 0.63 -12.72 10.97
N ALA A 368 1.53 -13.65 10.65
CA ALA A 368 2.29 -13.60 9.40
C ALA A 368 1.40 -13.85 8.17
N ARG A 369 0.50 -14.85 8.22
CA ARG A 369 -0.46 -15.09 7.12
C ARG A 369 -1.39 -13.89 6.92
N ASN A 370 -1.97 -13.40 8.01
CA ASN A 370 -2.89 -12.26 7.97
C ASN A 370 -2.22 -11.00 7.39
N VAL A 371 -0.93 -10.76 7.69
CA VAL A 371 -0.16 -9.66 7.07
C VAL A 371 0.09 -9.91 5.57
N LEU A 372 0.41 -11.13 5.14
CA LEU A 372 0.62 -11.45 3.72
C LEU A 372 -0.65 -11.24 2.88
N GLU A 373 -1.83 -11.49 3.45
CA GLU A 373 -3.12 -11.21 2.79
C GLU A 373 -3.38 -9.72 2.65
N LEU A 374 -3.03 -8.91 3.66
CA LEU A 374 -3.08 -7.44 3.56
C LEU A 374 -2.09 -6.89 2.51
N ILE A 375 -0.88 -7.43 2.43
CA ILE A 375 0.13 -7.08 1.42
C ILE A 375 -0.37 -7.42 0.02
N TYR A 376 -0.98 -8.60 -0.17
CA TYR A 376 -1.58 -9.01 -1.44
C TYR A 376 -2.73 -8.08 -1.85
N ALA A 377 -3.66 -7.79 -0.94
CA ALA A 377 -4.77 -6.86 -1.19
C ALA A 377 -4.29 -5.45 -1.56
N GLN A 378 -3.25 -4.94 -0.90
CA GLN A 378 -2.64 -3.64 -1.24
C GLN A 378 -1.93 -3.66 -2.59
N THR A 379 -1.30 -4.78 -2.96
CA THR A 379 -0.63 -4.92 -4.27
C THR A 379 -1.65 -4.88 -5.41
N LEU A 380 -2.80 -5.55 -5.24
CA LEU A 380 -3.92 -5.45 -6.19
C LEU A 380 -4.50 -4.03 -6.26
N ALA A 381 -4.54 -3.30 -5.14
CA ALA A 381 -4.96 -1.89 -5.13
C ALA A 381 -4.04 -1.01 -5.99
N TRP A 382 -2.72 -1.16 -5.85
CA TRP A 382 -1.73 -0.38 -6.61
C TRP A 382 -1.70 -0.72 -8.10
N ILE A 383 -1.88 -1.98 -8.48
CA ILE A 383 -2.00 -2.38 -9.90
C ILE A 383 -3.32 -1.85 -10.48
N GLY A 384 -4.42 -1.98 -9.74
CA GLY A 384 -5.75 -1.60 -10.21
C GLY A 384 -6.01 -0.11 -10.31
N ILE A 385 -5.24 0.76 -9.65
CA ILE A 385 -5.52 2.20 -9.63
C ILE A 385 -5.41 2.87 -11.01
N TYR A 386 -4.54 2.35 -11.89
CA TYR A 386 -4.43 2.81 -13.28
C TYR A 386 -5.65 2.42 -14.13
N PHE A 387 -6.33 1.31 -13.79
CA PHE A 387 -7.51 0.78 -14.50
C PHE A 387 -8.85 1.16 -13.85
N SER A 388 -8.81 1.55 -12.58
CA SER A 388 -9.94 1.84 -11.71
C SER A 388 -9.50 2.81 -10.59
N PRO A 389 -9.53 4.14 -10.86
CA PRO A 389 -9.07 5.15 -9.89
C PRO A 389 -9.85 5.15 -8.57
N LEU A 390 -11.07 4.59 -8.55
CA LEU A 390 -11.93 4.44 -7.37
C LEU A 390 -11.75 3.13 -6.60
N LEU A 391 -10.90 2.19 -7.07
CA LEU A 391 -10.59 0.96 -6.32
C LEU A 391 -10.10 1.20 -4.87
N PRO A 392 -9.36 2.28 -4.53
CA PRO A 392 -9.05 2.61 -3.14
C PRO A 392 -10.27 2.80 -2.24
N ALA A 393 -11.42 3.27 -2.75
CA ALA A 393 -12.65 3.39 -1.95
C ALA A 393 -13.16 2.01 -1.47
N ILE A 394 -13.08 1.01 -2.35
CA ILE A 394 -13.41 -0.39 -2.04
C ILE A 394 -12.42 -0.96 -1.02
N GLN A 395 -11.14 -0.59 -1.11
CA GLN A 395 -10.12 -1.01 -0.15
C GLN A 395 -10.29 -0.35 1.23
N ILE A 396 -10.73 0.91 1.30
CA ILE A 396 -11.11 1.57 2.57
C ILE A 396 -12.23 0.77 3.25
N LEU A 397 -13.29 0.41 2.50
CA LEU A 397 -14.41 -0.39 3.01
C LEU A 397 -13.95 -1.79 3.44
N LYS A 398 -13.16 -2.48 2.60
CA LYS A 398 -12.56 -3.80 2.88
C LYS A 398 -11.75 -3.79 4.16
N PHE A 399 -10.81 -2.86 4.32
CA PHE A 399 -9.95 -2.78 5.50
C PHE A 399 -10.70 -2.32 6.76
N PHE A 400 -11.70 -1.43 6.64
CA PHE A 400 -12.56 -1.04 7.76
C PHE A 400 -13.36 -2.23 8.29
N ILE A 401 -14.04 -2.99 7.42
CA ILE A 401 -14.82 -4.17 7.84
C ILE A 401 -13.89 -5.27 8.37
N LEU A 402 -12.77 -5.54 7.70
CA LEU A 402 -11.78 -6.53 8.11
C LEU A 402 -11.19 -6.25 9.50
N PHE A 403 -11.01 -4.97 9.89
CA PHE A 403 -10.57 -4.59 11.23
C PHE A 403 -11.52 -5.11 12.31
N TYR A 404 -12.83 -4.88 12.15
CA TYR A 404 -13.83 -5.34 13.12
C TYR A 404 -13.95 -6.86 13.15
N LEU A 405 -13.87 -7.54 12.01
CA LEU A 405 -13.95 -9.01 11.95
C LEU A 405 -12.75 -9.70 12.58
N LYS A 406 -11.53 -9.23 12.27
CA LYS A 406 -10.32 -9.79 12.87
C LYS A 406 -10.21 -9.42 14.35
N LYS A 407 -10.78 -8.29 14.80
CA LYS A 407 -11.05 -8.06 16.24
C LYS A 407 -11.97 -9.14 16.81
N VAL A 408 -13.16 -9.34 16.23
CA VAL A 408 -14.17 -10.28 16.74
C VAL A 408 -13.59 -11.69 16.82
N SER A 409 -13.00 -12.20 15.73
CA SER A 409 -12.42 -13.55 15.71
C SER A 409 -11.24 -13.69 16.69
N LEU A 410 -10.36 -12.69 16.81
CA LEU A 410 -9.33 -12.69 17.86
C LEU A 410 -9.94 -12.80 19.26
N THR A 411 -11.02 -12.06 19.55
CA THR A 411 -11.66 -12.05 20.87
C THR A 411 -12.54 -13.26 21.19
N GLN A 412 -13.02 -14.00 20.18
CA GLN A 412 -13.97 -15.10 20.35
C GLN A 412 -13.44 -16.48 19.97
N ASN A 413 -12.47 -16.57 19.03
CA ASN A 413 -11.99 -17.81 18.44
C ASN A 413 -10.53 -18.13 18.74
N CYS A 414 -9.68 -17.13 18.97
CA CYS A 414 -8.24 -17.33 19.13
C CYS A 414 -7.79 -17.35 20.60
N GLN A 415 -6.82 -18.20 20.94
CA GLN A 415 -6.02 -17.98 22.16
C GLN A 415 -4.96 -16.90 21.93
N PRO A 416 -4.55 -16.16 23.00
CA PRO A 416 -3.36 -15.32 22.98
C PRO A 416 -2.14 -16.12 22.50
N PRO A 417 -1.38 -15.66 21.48
CA PRO A 417 -0.29 -16.42 20.91
C PRO A 417 0.82 -16.63 21.93
N ARG A 418 1.26 -17.88 22.13
CA ARG A 418 2.28 -18.23 23.13
C ARG A 418 3.70 -17.74 22.79
N ARG A 419 3.87 -17.13 21.61
CA ARG A 419 5.17 -16.70 21.06
C ARG A 419 5.30 -15.19 21.11
N THR A 420 6.07 -14.69 22.06
CA THR A 420 6.51 -13.28 22.16
C THR A 420 7.57 -12.96 21.09
N GLY A 421 7.14 -12.87 19.82
CA GLY A 421 7.96 -12.24 18.78
C GLY A 421 8.33 -10.81 19.16
N ARG A 422 9.51 -10.33 18.73
CA ARG A 422 9.98 -8.94 18.96
C ARG A 422 9.08 -7.94 18.23
N ALA A 423 7.94 -7.61 18.83
CA ALA A 423 6.84 -6.88 18.21
C ALA A 423 7.21 -5.48 17.71
N ALA A 424 8.18 -4.84 18.37
CA ALA A 424 8.77 -3.59 17.91
C ALA A 424 9.24 -3.73 16.44
N GLN A 425 10.11 -4.70 16.17
CA GLN A 425 10.71 -4.96 14.85
C GLN A 425 9.70 -5.48 13.80
N MET A 426 8.58 -6.07 14.22
CA MET A 426 7.57 -6.65 13.30
C MET A 426 6.96 -5.61 12.36
N GLN A 427 6.64 -4.40 12.85
CA GLN A 427 6.04 -3.37 12.01
C GLN A 427 6.97 -2.92 10.87
N THR A 428 8.28 -2.83 11.13
CA THR A 428 9.27 -2.51 10.09
C THR A 428 9.37 -3.63 9.06
N ILE A 429 9.31 -4.90 9.49
CA ILE A 429 9.32 -6.05 8.59
C ILE A 429 8.08 -6.03 7.68
N PHE A 430 6.89 -5.73 8.21
CA PHE A 430 5.66 -5.67 7.42
C PHE A 430 5.68 -4.53 6.39
N ILE A 431 6.20 -3.36 6.77
CA ILE A 431 6.39 -2.23 5.84
C ILE A 431 7.46 -2.56 4.79
N ALA A 432 8.59 -3.17 5.16
CA ALA A 432 9.64 -3.57 4.21
C ALA A 432 9.14 -4.64 3.21
N LEU A 433 8.27 -5.56 3.64
CA LEU A 433 7.65 -6.55 2.75
C LEU A 433 6.68 -5.95 1.71
N LEU A 434 6.21 -4.71 1.89
CA LEU A 434 5.45 -3.99 0.85
C LEU A 434 6.33 -3.43 -0.29
N PHE A 435 7.64 -3.25 -0.07
CA PHE A 435 8.51 -2.62 -1.08
C PHE A 435 8.63 -3.48 -2.33
N PHE A 436 8.86 -4.79 -2.16
CA PHE A 436 9.06 -5.70 -3.29
C PHE A 436 7.80 -5.78 -4.18
N PRO A 437 6.58 -6.02 -3.66
CA PRO A 437 5.36 -5.96 -4.47
C PRO A 437 5.05 -4.57 -5.05
N PHE A 438 5.42 -3.48 -4.38
CA PHE A 438 5.22 -2.13 -4.93
C PHE A 438 6.17 -1.84 -6.11
N PHE A 439 7.48 -1.94 -5.91
CA PHE A 439 8.48 -1.55 -6.91
C PHE A 439 8.63 -2.59 -8.03
N VAL A 440 8.63 -3.89 -7.70
CA VAL A 440 8.82 -4.97 -8.69
C VAL A 440 7.49 -5.41 -9.32
N GLY A 441 6.37 -5.28 -8.59
CA GLY A 441 5.03 -5.54 -9.10
C GLY A 441 4.35 -4.28 -9.65
N ALA A 442 3.68 -3.52 -8.80
CA ALA A 442 2.74 -2.48 -9.25
C ALA A 442 3.38 -1.38 -10.12
N LEU A 443 4.56 -0.86 -9.72
CA LEU A 443 5.25 0.18 -10.48
C LEU A 443 5.75 -0.32 -11.84
N SER A 444 6.27 -1.55 -11.92
CA SER A 444 6.74 -2.12 -13.19
C SER A 444 5.59 -2.39 -14.16
N ILE A 445 4.44 -2.85 -13.65
CA ILE A 445 3.22 -3.10 -14.44
C ILE A 445 2.65 -1.78 -14.98
N VAL A 446 2.48 -0.76 -14.13
CA VAL A 446 1.94 0.55 -14.55
C VAL A 446 2.92 1.28 -15.49
N ALA A 447 4.23 1.10 -15.32
CA ALA A 447 5.23 1.56 -16.28
C ALA A 447 5.10 0.82 -17.64
N TYR A 448 5.00 -0.51 -17.63
CA TYR A 448 4.86 -1.31 -18.84
C TYR A 448 3.59 -0.96 -19.62
N THR A 449 2.44 -0.79 -18.94
CA THR A 449 1.19 -0.36 -19.60
C THR A 449 1.32 1.05 -20.17
N ALA A 450 1.96 1.98 -19.45
CA ALA A 450 2.09 3.36 -19.89
C ALA A 450 3.03 3.54 -21.11
N TRP A 451 4.14 2.79 -21.16
CA TRP A 451 5.14 2.91 -22.22
C TRP A 451 4.93 1.96 -23.40
N ARG A 452 4.50 0.70 -23.18
CA ARG A 452 4.56 -0.34 -24.21
C ARG A 452 3.22 -0.75 -24.82
N LEU A 453 2.11 -0.60 -24.10
CA LEU A 453 0.80 -0.99 -24.61
C LEU A 453 0.10 0.15 -25.34
N THR A 454 -0.58 -0.18 -26.42
CA THR A 454 -1.49 0.71 -27.16
C THR A 454 -2.80 0.84 -26.39
N PRO A 455 -3.26 2.06 -26.07
CA PRO A 455 -4.56 2.27 -25.45
C PRO A 455 -5.70 1.91 -26.40
N SER A 456 -6.86 1.55 -25.85
CA SER A 456 -8.06 1.22 -26.62
C SER A 456 -8.56 2.41 -27.45
N GLU A 457 -8.81 2.22 -28.75
CA GLU A 457 -9.34 3.26 -29.64
C GLU A 457 -10.71 3.81 -29.20
N GLN A 458 -11.55 2.95 -28.62
CA GLN A 458 -12.96 3.26 -28.33
C GLN A 458 -13.20 3.76 -26.89
N CYS A 459 -12.26 3.57 -25.96
CA CYS A 459 -12.51 3.71 -24.51
C CYS A 459 -11.41 4.49 -23.75
N GLY A 460 -11.85 5.27 -22.75
CA GLY A 460 -10.96 5.93 -21.78
C GLY A 460 -10.29 7.22 -22.28
N PRO A 461 -9.32 7.78 -21.54
CA PRO A 461 -8.73 9.07 -21.86
C PRO A 461 -7.81 9.03 -23.08
N PHE A 462 -7.00 7.98 -23.28
CA PHE A 462 -5.91 7.99 -24.26
C PHE A 462 -6.28 7.49 -25.68
N ARG A 463 -7.56 7.63 -26.08
CA ARG A 463 -8.06 7.27 -27.41
C ARG A 463 -7.28 8.02 -28.51
N GLY A 464 -6.94 7.32 -29.60
CA GLY A 464 -6.25 7.89 -30.75
C GLY A 464 -4.74 8.13 -30.57
N LEU A 465 -4.13 7.63 -29.49
CA LEU A 465 -2.69 7.75 -29.21
C LEU A 465 -1.99 6.39 -29.31
N ASN A 466 -0.76 6.38 -29.84
CA ASN A 466 0.03 5.14 -29.99
C ASN A 466 0.44 4.52 -28.64
N ASN A 467 0.69 5.36 -27.63
CA ASN A 467 1.16 4.96 -26.30
C ASN A 467 0.54 5.91 -25.27
N THR A 468 0.22 5.43 -24.07
CA THR A 468 -0.18 6.34 -22.96
C THR A 468 0.89 7.42 -22.69
N PHE A 469 2.18 7.09 -22.84
CA PHE A 469 3.27 8.06 -22.69
C PHE A 469 3.31 9.15 -23.78
N SER A 470 2.73 8.96 -24.97
CA SER A 470 2.82 9.97 -26.04
C SER A 470 2.02 11.25 -25.73
N VAL A 471 1.12 11.21 -24.75
CA VAL A 471 0.49 12.39 -24.11
C VAL A 471 1.54 13.41 -23.65
N VAL A 472 2.69 12.96 -23.14
CA VAL A 472 3.80 13.83 -22.72
C VAL A 472 4.49 14.46 -23.92
N GLY A 473 4.53 13.77 -25.07
CA GLY A 473 5.03 14.32 -26.33
C GLY A 473 4.17 15.49 -26.81
N VAL A 474 2.87 15.24 -27.00
CA VAL A 474 1.89 16.27 -27.43
C VAL A 474 1.97 17.52 -26.55
N TRP A 475 1.98 17.35 -25.23
CA TRP A 475 2.09 18.48 -24.30
C TRP A 475 3.43 19.22 -24.34
N ILE A 476 4.54 18.54 -24.70
CA ILE A 476 5.83 19.21 -24.89
C ILE A 476 5.83 20.00 -26.21
N ASP A 477 5.13 19.50 -27.23
CA ASP A 477 4.96 20.21 -28.50
C ASP A 477 4.06 21.45 -28.31
N ASP A 478 2.94 21.34 -27.57
CA ASP A 478 2.11 22.48 -27.12
C ASP A 478 2.95 23.54 -26.37
N LEU A 479 3.84 23.09 -25.47
CA LEU A 479 4.73 23.95 -24.69
C LEU A 479 5.87 24.59 -25.51
N GLN A 480 6.09 24.17 -26.76
CA GLN A 480 7.11 24.75 -27.64
C GLN A 480 6.68 26.13 -28.18
N GLU A 481 5.38 26.33 -28.41
CA GLU A 481 4.82 27.62 -28.85
C GLU A 481 4.97 28.72 -27.79
N ILE A 482 5.04 28.34 -26.51
CA ILE A 482 5.13 29.27 -25.38
C ILE A 482 6.63 29.53 -25.06
N PRO A 483 7.18 30.74 -25.31
CA PRO A 483 8.61 31.00 -25.13
C PRO A 483 9.08 30.92 -23.67
N ALA A 484 8.16 30.97 -22.70
CA ALA A 484 8.47 30.82 -21.28
C ALA A 484 8.72 29.35 -20.84
N SER A 485 8.30 28.36 -21.62
CA SER A 485 8.43 26.92 -21.32
C SER A 485 9.51 26.20 -22.13
N GLN A 486 10.23 26.90 -23.00
CA GLN A 486 11.37 26.38 -23.79
C GLN A 486 12.39 25.57 -22.97
N TRP A 487 12.59 25.89 -21.69
CA TRP A 487 13.47 25.12 -20.79
C TRP A 487 12.93 23.72 -20.46
N VAL A 488 11.61 23.53 -20.40
CA VAL A 488 10.96 22.23 -20.20
C VAL A 488 11.15 21.36 -21.45
N VAL A 489 10.92 21.95 -22.63
CA VAL A 489 11.12 21.32 -23.94
C VAL A 489 12.58 20.86 -24.10
N TRP A 490 13.54 21.72 -23.75
CA TRP A 490 14.97 21.38 -23.76
C TRP A 490 15.30 20.20 -22.84
N ILE A 491 14.77 20.17 -21.61
CA ILE A 491 14.96 19.02 -20.69
C ILE A 491 14.35 17.75 -21.28
N TYR A 492 13.14 17.81 -21.84
CA TYR A 492 12.50 16.63 -22.42
C TYR A 492 13.32 16.06 -23.59
N GLN A 493 13.69 16.92 -24.56
CA GLN A 493 14.41 16.50 -25.77
C GLN A 493 15.84 16.00 -25.51
N ASN A 494 16.57 16.62 -24.57
CA ASN A 494 18.00 16.33 -24.35
C ASN A 494 18.28 15.42 -23.14
N VAL A 495 17.37 15.35 -22.17
CA VAL A 495 17.56 14.58 -20.93
C VAL A 495 16.61 13.38 -20.88
N ILE A 496 15.29 13.61 -21.03
CA ILE A 496 14.28 12.53 -20.90
C ILE A 496 14.29 11.60 -22.12
N ARG A 497 14.52 12.11 -23.33
CA ARG A 497 14.65 11.29 -24.55
C ARG A 497 16.05 10.68 -24.74
N SER A 498 16.97 10.83 -23.78
CA SER A 498 18.36 10.39 -23.90
C SER A 498 18.60 9.06 -23.18
N GLU A 499 18.85 8.00 -23.95
CA GLU A 499 19.22 6.67 -23.41
C GLU A 499 20.47 6.74 -22.51
N ILE A 500 21.43 7.59 -22.87
CA ILE A 500 22.68 7.82 -22.14
C ILE A 500 22.39 8.36 -20.73
N PHE A 501 21.37 9.21 -20.57
CA PHE A 501 20.99 9.76 -19.26
C PHE A 501 20.51 8.66 -18.30
N TYR A 502 19.67 7.74 -18.79
CA TYR A 502 19.24 6.57 -18.00
C TYR A 502 20.40 5.63 -17.68
N PHE A 503 21.30 5.37 -18.64
CA PHE A 503 22.51 4.59 -18.38
C PHE A 503 23.35 5.21 -17.25
N LEU A 504 23.65 6.51 -17.32
CA LEU A 504 24.39 7.22 -16.27
C LEU A 504 23.69 7.17 -14.91
N ILE A 505 22.36 7.33 -14.84
CA ILE A 505 21.60 7.17 -13.60
C ILE A 505 21.73 5.75 -13.04
N THR A 506 21.58 4.71 -13.87
CA THR A 506 21.71 3.32 -13.40
C THR A 506 23.12 3.02 -12.90
N LEU A 507 24.15 3.53 -13.57
CA LEU A 507 25.54 3.42 -13.13
C LEU A 507 25.77 4.10 -11.76
N ILE A 508 25.27 5.31 -11.57
CA ILE A 508 25.34 6.04 -10.28
C ILE A 508 24.63 5.25 -9.17
N ILE A 509 23.44 4.71 -9.45
CA ILE A 509 22.69 3.87 -8.48
C ILE A 509 23.46 2.60 -8.14
N ILE A 510 24.07 1.92 -9.11
CA ILE A 510 24.89 0.72 -8.88
C ILE A 510 26.12 1.05 -8.02
N VAL A 511 26.81 2.15 -8.30
CA VAL A 511 27.96 2.62 -7.48
C VAL A 511 27.53 2.94 -6.05
N ILE A 512 26.39 3.61 -5.86
CA ILE A 512 25.82 3.90 -4.54
C ILE A 512 25.48 2.60 -3.79
N ILE A 513 24.83 1.63 -4.44
CA ILE A 513 24.51 0.32 -3.86
C ILE A 513 25.79 -0.44 -3.47
N TYR A 514 26.81 -0.43 -4.32
CA TYR A 514 28.11 -1.04 -4.03
C TYR A 514 28.79 -0.42 -2.81
N ILE A 515 28.80 0.92 -2.71
CA ILE A 515 29.36 1.64 -1.55
C ILE A 515 28.58 1.28 -0.27
N PHE A 516 27.24 1.30 -0.30
CA PHE A 516 26.43 0.89 0.87
C PHE A 516 26.64 -0.57 1.25
N TRP A 517 26.83 -1.48 0.29
CA TRP A 517 27.15 -2.87 0.54
C TRP A 517 28.52 -3.00 1.22
N GLN A 518 29.57 -2.36 0.71
CA GLN A 518 30.91 -2.36 1.31
C GLN A 518 30.90 -1.77 2.73
N VAL A 519 30.26 -0.62 2.95
CA VAL A 519 30.07 -0.03 4.29
C VAL A 519 29.35 -1.00 5.24
N THR A 520 28.38 -1.76 4.74
CA THR A 520 27.65 -2.77 5.52
C THR A 520 28.53 -3.97 5.88
N GLN A 521 29.44 -4.41 5.00
CA GLN A 521 30.39 -5.49 5.32
C GLN A 521 31.47 -5.02 6.32
N GLY A 522 32.04 -3.83 6.13
CA GLY A 522 33.01 -3.25 7.06
C GLY A 522 32.45 -3.06 8.48
N ARG A 523 31.18 -2.61 8.60
CA ARG A 523 30.48 -2.54 9.89
C ARG A 523 30.34 -3.91 10.58
N LYS A 524 30.10 -4.99 9.83
CA LYS A 524 30.05 -6.36 10.40
C LYS A 524 31.41 -6.81 10.92
N GLN A 525 32.49 -6.54 10.18
CA GLN A 525 33.85 -6.86 10.60
C GLN A 525 34.23 -6.11 11.88
N LEU A 526 33.95 -4.81 11.95
CA LEU A 526 34.17 -3.99 13.14
C LEU A 526 33.38 -4.51 14.36
N ILE A 527 32.10 -4.89 14.19
CA ILE A 527 31.30 -5.50 15.26
C ILE A 527 31.90 -6.85 15.72
N GLY A 528 32.51 -7.61 14.81
CA GLY A 528 33.26 -8.84 15.13
C GLY A 528 34.48 -8.56 16.01
N GLN A 529 35.32 -7.60 15.61
CA GLN A 529 36.52 -7.19 16.36
C GLN A 529 36.17 -6.61 17.74
N LEU A 530 35.16 -5.74 17.83
CA LEU A 530 34.68 -5.19 19.10
C LEU A 530 34.18 -6.30 20.05
N ARG A 531 33.48 -7.32 19.53
CA ARG A 531 33.08 -8.50 20.32
C ARG A 531 34.27 -9.30 20.85
N GLN A 532 35.32 -9.48 20.04
CA GLN A 532 36.56 -10.14 20.49
C GLN A 532 37.28 -9.33 21.57
N GLN A 533 37.36 -7.99 21.43
CA GLN A 533 37.93 -7.12 22.45
C GLN A 533 37.15 -7.18 23.77
N ILE A 534 35.81 -7.13 23.73
CA ILE A 534 34.96 -7.26 24.92
C ILE A 534 35.19 -8.61 25.63
N VAL A 535 35.24 -9.72 24.87
CA VAL A 535 35.54 -11.05 25.45
C VAL A 535 36.92 -11.06 26.11
N ASN A 536 37.96 -10.57 25.44
CA ASN A 536 39.32 -10.55 25.99
C ASN A 536 39.42 -9.71 27.27
N VAL A 537 38.76 -8.54 27.32
CA VAL A 537 38.72 -7.70 28.54
C VAL A 537 37.96 -8.41 29.67
N SER A 538 36.85 -9.10 29.38
CA SER A 538 36.10 -9.87 30.39
C SER A 538 36.83 -11.11 30.93
N VAL A 539 37.92 -11.55 30.29
CA VAL A 539 38.79 -12.63 30.78
C VAL A 539 39.96 -12.08 31.61
N LEU A 540 40.29 -10.80 31.48
CA LEU A 540 41.38 -10.13 32.22
C LEU A 540 40.94 -9.54 33.57
N HIS A 541 39.64 -9.44 33.83
CA HIS A 541 39.05 -9.05 35.12
C HIS A 541 38.01 -10.10 35.59
N PRO A 542 38.45 -11.14 36.33
CA PRO A 542 37.56 -12.07 37.03
C PRO A 542 36.94 -11.46 38.30
#